data_AF-A0A382VUU4-F1
#
_entry.id   AF-A0A382VUU4-F1
#
_cell.length_a   1.000
_cell.length_b   1.000
_cell.length_c   1.000
_cell.angle_alpha   90.00
_cell.angle_beta   90.00
_cell.angle_gamma   90.00
#
_symmetry.space_group_name_H-M   'P 1'
#
loop_
_entity.id
_entity.type
_entity.pdbx_description
1 polymer ?
#
loop_
_entity_poly.entity_id
_entity_poly.type
_entity_poly.pdbx_seq_one_letter_code
_entity_poly.pdbx_strand_id
1 'polypeptide(L)'
;MRKKYYKYFTAVIVLLSWPFTAALFAKEMTRYIKGLGSPLREQPKISSKVLTKLSRGTEVLSKETKGLWQKVEVGENQGWVMRGQISDVPVGVKKSILSQKIRLQSSSGKRVRLRTFTAVVGVR
;
A
#
# COMPACT_ATOMS: atom_id res chain seq x y z
N MET A 1 55.52 36.04 9.63
CA MET A 1 54.71 35.83 8.41
C MET A 1 53.80 34.58 8.49
N ARG A 2 52.99 34.38 9.56
CA ARG A 2 52.24 33.11 9.76
C ARG A 2 50.70 33.22 9.77
N LYS A 3 50.16 34.44 9.66
CA LYS A 3 48.71 34.70 9.80
C LYS A 3 47.92 34.64 8.49
N LYS A 4 48.58 34.63 7.33
CA LYS A 4 47.93 34.62 6.00
C LYS A 4 47.45 33.23 5.58
N TYR A 5 48.14 32.17 6.02
CA TYR A 5 47.80 30.77 5.68
C TYR A 5 46.58 30.24 6.45
N TYR A 6 46.30 30.76 7.65
CA TYR A 6 45.12 30.38 8.43
C TYR A 6 43.81 30.70 7.71
N LYS A 7 43.76 31.81 6.95
CA LYS A 7 42.58 32.19 6.16
C LYS A 7 42.29 31.21 5.03
N TYR A 8 43.34 30.66 4.40
CA TYR A 8 43.21 29.64 3.36
C TYR A 8 42.96 28.25 3.96
N PHE A 9 43.49 27.96 5.15
CA PHE A 9 43.25 26.70 5.86
C PHE A 9 41.78 26.59 6.35
N THR A 10 41.18 27.69 6.82
CA THR A 10 39.74 27.73 7.14
C THR A 10 38.85 27.68 5.89
N ALA A 11 39.31 28.21 4.75
CA ALA A 11 38.54 28.17 3.50
C ALA A 11 38.49 26.77 2.87
N VAL A 12 39.52 25.94 3.05
CA VAL A 12 39.55 24.55 2.57
C VAL A 12 38.62 23.64 3.39
N ILE A 13 38.49 23.88 4.69
CA ILE A 13 37.61 23.10 5.57
C ILE A 13 36.13 23.41 5.29
N VAL A 14 35.77 24.65 4.94
CA VAL A 14 34.38 25.03 4.61
C VAL A 14 33.92 24.49 3.24
N LEU A 15 34.85 24.24 2.31
CA LEU A 15 34.56 23.57 1.03
C LEU A 15 34.44 22.04 1.15
N LEU A 16 34.97 21.45 2.22
CA LEU A 16 34.84 20.03 2.56
C LEU A 16 33.74 19.75 3.60
N SER A 17 33.16 20.79 4.21
CA SER A 17 32.13 20.69 5.25
C SER A 17 30.73 21.08 4.80
N TRP A 18 30.43 21.03 3.50
CA TRP A 18 29.05 20.76 3.11
C TRP A 18 28.97 19.25 2.90
N PRO A 19 28.40 18.49 3.85
CA PRO A 19 27.74 17.28 3.44
C PRO A 19 26.58 17.78 2.58
N PHE A 20 26.83 18.00 1.27
CA PHE A 20 25.80 17.80 0.29
C PHE A 20 25.54 16.30 0.39
N THR A 21 24.73 15.94 1.38
CA THR A 21 24.09 14.64 1.47
C THR A 21 23.40 14.51 0.14
N ALA A 22 24.09 13.86 -0.82
CA ALA A 22 23.47 13.37 -2.01
C ALA A 22 22.35 12.51 -1.46
N ALA A 23 21.14 13.05 -1.50
CA ALA A 23 19.96 12.29 -1.22
C ALA A 23 20.03 11.16 -2.24
N LEU A 24 20.47 10.00 -1.76
CA LEU A 24 20.27 8.71 -2.37
C LEU A 24 18.75 8.53 -2.38
N PHE A 25 18.08 9.28 -3.25
CA PHE A 25 16.72 8.99 -3.67
C PHE A 25 16.86 7.68 -4.43
N ALA A 26 16.83 6.60 -3.66
CA ALA A 26 16.65 5.25 -4.16
C ALA A 26 15.51 5.31 -5.17
N LYS A 27 15.67 4.67 -6.32
CA LYS A 27 14.72 4.69 -7.43
C LYS A 27 13.31 4.36 -6.94
N GLU A 28 12.52 5.38 -6.62
CA GLU A 28 11.17 5.22 -6.07
C GLU A 28 10.23 4.90 -7.21
N MET A 29 9.61 3.73 -7.14
CA MET A 29 8.55 3.33 -8.08
C MET A 29 7.23 3.37 -7.32
N THR A 30 6.26 4.12 -7.87
CA THR A 30 4.87 4.07 -7.42
C THR A 30 4.29 2.70 -7.76
N ARG A 31 3.71 2.06 -6.75
CA ARG A 31 3.01 0.78 -6.93
C ARG A 31 1.72 0.78 -6.13
N TYR A 32 0.88 -0.20 -6.42
CA TYR A 32 -0.45 -0.34 -5.87
C TYR A 32 -0.59 -1.65 -5.11
N ILE A 33 -1.40 -1.65 -4.06
CA ILE A 33 -1.69 -2.86 -3.30
C ILE A 33 -2.88 -3.60 -3.90
N LYS A 34 -2.68 -4.87 -4.19
CA LYS A 34 -3.73 -5.77 -4.72
C LYS A 34 -4.54 -6.43 -3.61
N GLY A 35 -3.94 -6.67 -2.45
CA GLY A 35 -4.55 -7.37 -1.32
C GLY A 35 -5.66 -6.58 -0.64
N LEU A 36 -6.69 -7.28 -0.12
CA LEU A 36 -7.82 -6.73 0.63
C LEU A 36 -7.47 -6.39 2.10
N GLY A 37 -6.26 -5.87 2.35
CA GLY A 37 -5.75 -5.66 3.73
C GLY A 37 -4.34 -6.21 3.88
N SER A 38 -3.39 -5.68 3.12
CA SER A 38 -1.99 -6.09 3.19
C SER A 38 -1.35 -5.60 4.50
N PRO A 39 -0.79 -6.48 5.35
CA PRO A 39 -0.14 -6.05 6.58
C PRO A 39 1.22 -5.42 6.25
N LEU A 40 1.39 -4.15 6.64
CA LEU A 40 2.67 -3.46 6.66
C LEU A 40 3.43 -3.88 7.93
N ARG A 41 4.63 -4.42 7.77
CA ARG A 41 5.42 -4.98 8.87
C ARG A 41 6.70 -4.21 9.13
N GLU A 42 7.20 -4.24 10.36
CA GLU A 42 8.48 -3.57 10.71
C GLU A 42 9.70 -4.27 10.12
N GLN A 43 9.62 -5.59 10.00
CA GLN A 43 10.73 -6.45 9.54
C GLN A 43 10.28 -7.39 8.42
N PRO A 44 11.21 -7.81 7.54
CA PRO A 44 10.94 -8.77 6.46
C PRO A 44 10.80 -10.21 6.99
N LYS A 45 9.87 -10.42 7.94
CA LYS A 45 9.56 -11.70 8.58
C LYS A 45 8.04 -11.85 8.72
N ILE A 46 7.54 -13.07 8.63
CA ILE A 46 6.09 -13.33 8.74
C ILE A 46 5.59 -13.22 10.20
N SER A 47 6.46 -13.48 11.17
CA SER A 47 6.16 -13.39 12.61
C SER A 47 6.35 -11.98 13.20
N SER A 48 6.83 -11.01 12.41
CA SER A 48 7.07 -9.65 12.90
C SER A 48 5.76 -8.90 13.16
N LYS A 49 5.84 -7.88 14.02
CA LYS A 49 4.72 -7.01 14.34
C LYS A 49 4.20 -6.30 13.09
N VAL A 50 2.87 -6.22 12.99
CA VAL A 50 2.17 -5.47 11.95
C VAL A 50 1.97 -4.04 12.45
N LEU A 51 2.49 -3.07 11.71
CA LEU A 51 2.33 -1.64 11.97
C LEU A 51 0.91 -1.20 11.61
N THR A 52 0.55 -1.42 10.35
CA THR A 52 -0.73 -0.96 9.78
C THR A 52 -1.21 -1.97 8.74
N LYS A 53 -2.52 -1.92 8.44
CA LYS A 53 -3.11 -2.70 7.35
C LYS A 53 -3.44 -1.75 6.21
N LEU A 54 -2.86 -2.01 5.05
CA LEU A 54 -3.06 -1.20 3.87
C LEU A 54 -4.21 -1.76 3.05
N SER A 55 -5.11 -0.89 2.63
CA SER A 55 -6.28 -1.26 1.83
C SER A 55 -5.89 -1.55 0.39
N ARG A 56 -6.82 -2.17 -0.35
CA ARG A 56 -6.62 -2.41 -1.78
C ARG A 56 -6.64 -1.08 -2.53
N GLY A 57 -5.70 -0.91 -3.45
CA GLY A 57 -5.56 0.29 -4.27
C GLY A 57 -4.79 1.42 -3.58
N THR A 58 -4.27 1.22 -2.36
CA THR A 58 -3.37 2.20 -1.75
C THR A 58 -2.11 2.35 -2.60
N GLU A 59 -1.77 3.60 -2.89
CA GLU A 59 -0.53 3.99 -3.54
C GLU A 59 0.61 3.89 -2.54
N VAL A 60 1.67 3.19 -2.93
CA VAL A 60 2.84 2.97 -2.10
C VAL A 60 4.11 3.25 -2.89
N LEU A 61 5.05 3.97 -2.27
CA LEU A 61 6.35 4.23 -2.84
C LEU A 61 7.28 3.08 -2.46
N SER A 62 7.76 2.36 -3.47
CA SER A 62 8.63 1.22 -3.24
C SER A 62 10.10 1.67 -3.34
N LYS A 63 10.88 1.43 -2.26
CA LYS A 63 12.28 1.88 -2.14
C LYS A 63 13.29 0.76 -2.38
N GLU A 64 13.11 -0.35 -1.66
CA GLU A 64 14.05 -1.46 -1.66
C GLU A 64 13.34 -2.80 -1.83
N THR A 65 14.04 -3.77 -2.40
CA THR A 65 13.57 -5.16 -2.48
C THR A 65 14.56 -6.06 -1.75
N LYS A 66 14.07 -6.88 -0.82
CA LYS A 66 14.85 -7.89 -0.11
C LYS A 66 14.16 -9.24 -0.22
N GLY A 67 14.62 -10.09 -1.14
CA GLY A 67 14.07 -11.43 -1.36
C GLY A 67 12.60 -11.39 -1.77
N LEU A 68 11.70 -11.92 -0.94
CA LEU A 68 10.23 -11.90 -1.14
C LEU A 68 9.56 -10.64 -0.59
N TRP A 69 10.34 -9.75 0.03
CA TRP A 69 9.86 -8.55 0.70
C TRP A 69 10.22 -7.30 -0.08
N GLN A 70 9.33 -6.32 0.03
CA GLN A 70 9.47 -4.99 -0.54
C GLN A 70 9.39 -3.98 0.60
N LYS A 71 10.39 -3.10 0.70
CA LYS A 71 10.31 -1.93 1.58
C LYS A 71 9.47 -0.86 0.88
N VAL A 72 8.38 -0.48 1.53
CA VAL A 72 7.43 0.51 1.03
C VAL A 72 7.27 1.64 2.04
N GLU A 73 7.02 2.83 1.52
CA GLU A 73 6.66 4.01 2.28
C GLU A 73 5.24 4.44 1.89
N VAL A 74 4.44 4.74 2.91
CA VAL A 74 3.04 5.15 2.81
C VAL A 74 2.88 6.40 3.67
N GLY A 75 3.00 7.57 3.05
CA GLY A 75 3.05 8.85 3.76
C GLY A 75 4.19 8.87 4.78
N GLU A 76 3.86 9.00 6.06
CA GLU A 76 4.84 9.03 7.17
C GLU A 76 5.29 7.64 7.63
N ASN A 77 4.60 6.56 7.22
CA ASN A 77 4.87 5.21 7.68
C ASN A 77 5.75 4.44 6.70
N GLN A 78 6.84 3.86 7.21
CA GLN A 78 7.72 2.97 6.45
C GLN A 78 7.62 1.53 6.96
N GLY A 79 7.63 0.55 6.05
CA GLY A 79 7.65 -0.85 6.44
C GLY A 79 7.87 -1.82 5.28
N TRP A 80 7.62 -3.09 5.56
CA TRP A 80 7.82 -4.22 4.66
C TRP A 80 6.49 -4.85 4.28
N VAL A 81 6.31 -5.09 2.99
CA VAL A 81 5.17 -5.78 2.39
C VAL A 81 5.67 -6.94 1.55
N MET A 82 4.90 -8.03 1.46
CA MET A 82 5.24 -9.12 0.55
C MET A 82 5.05 -8.67 -0.90
N ARG A 83 6.06 -8.92 -1.75
CA ARG A 83 6.07 -8.53 -3.16
C ARG A 83 4.83 -9.02 -3.93
N GLY A 84 4.32 -10.22 -3.63
CA GLY A 84 3.13 -10.77 -4.28
C GLY A 84 1.82 -10.01 -4.01
N GLN A 85 1.82 -9.07 -3.05
CA GLN A 85 0.66 -8.25 -2.74
C GLN A 85 0.70 -6.86 -3.42
N ILE A 86 1.76 -6.60 -4.20
CA ILE A 86 2.00 -5.32 -4.87
C ILE A 86 1.86 -5.52 -6.39
N SER A 87 1.31 -4.53 -7.08
CA SER A 87 1.19 -4.48 -8.54
C SER A 87 1.56 -3.10 -9.07
N ASP A 88 2.16 -3.05 -10.26
CA ASP A 88 2.49 -1.78 -10.92
C ASP A 88 1.24 -1.11 -11.54
N VAL A 89 0.20 -1.90 -11.80
CA VAL A 89 -1.08 -1.43 -12.36
C VAL A 89 -2.02 -0.99 -11.24
N PRO A 90 -2.73 0.15 -11.39
CA PRO A 90 -3.76 0.58 -10.44
C PRO A 90 -4.85 -0.48 -10.33
N VAL A 91 -5.15 -0.88 -9.10
CA VAL A 91 -6.11 -1.95 -8.85
C VAL A 91 -7.49 -1.35 -8.62
N GLY A 92 -8.37 -1.44 -9.62
CA GLY A 92 -9.76 -1.02 -9.47
C GLY A 92 -10.46 -1.75 -8.31
N VAL A 93 -11.21 -0.98 -7.50
CA VAL A 93 -12.00 -1.51 -6.38
C VAL A 93 -13.23 -2.21 -6.94
N LYS A 94 -13.27 -3.55 -6.87
CA LYS A 94 -14.47 -4.30 -7.24
C LYS A 94 -15.52 -4.11 -6.16
N LYS A 95 -16.64 -3.46 -6.48
CA LYS A 95 -17.80 -3.32 -5.59
C LYS A 95 -18.48 -4.68 -5.43
N SER A 96 -18.65 -5.14 -4.20
CA SER A 96 -19.38 -6.38 -3.89
C SER A 96 -20.88 -6.15 -4.05
N ILE A 97 -21.49 -6.81 -5.03
CA ILE A 97 -22.94 -6.77 -5.28
C ILE A 97 -23.70 -7.46 -4.14
N LEU A 98 -23.08 -8.43 -3.45
CA LEU A 98 -23.68 -9.19 -2.34
C LEU A 98 -23.90 -8.35 -1.08
N SER A 99 -23.02 -7.39 -0.79
CA SER A 99 -23.18 -6.44 0.33
C SER A 99 -24.11 -5.28 -0.02
N GLN A 100 -24.28 -5.01 -1.32
CA GLN A 100 -25.18 -3.97 -1.79
C GLN A 100 -26.61 -4.46 -1.59
N LYS A 101 -27.36 -3.84 -0.68
CA LYS A 101 -28.79 -4.08 -0.49
C LYS A 101 -29.50 -3.94 -1.82
N ILE A 102 -29.77 -5.06 -2.50
CA ILE A 102 -30.46 -5.09 -3.78
C ILE A 102 -31.89 -4.60 -3.51
N ARG A 103 -32.15 -3.31 -3.73
CA ARG A 103 -33.52 -2.80 -3.79
C ARG A 103 -34.08 -3.27 -5.14
N LEU A 104 -34.72 -4.44 -5.14
CA LEU A 104 -35.50 -4.91 -6.28
C LEU A 104 -36.68 -3.95 -6.47
N GLN A 105 -36.48 -2.89 -7.25
CA GLN A 105 -37.57 -2.15 -7.87
C GLN A 105 -37.94 -2.96 -9.12
N SER A 106 -39.05 -3.71 -9.05
CA SER A 106 -39.68 -4.22 -10.27
C SER A 106 -39.86 -3.03 -11.22
N SER A 107 -39.52 -3.14 -12.51
CA SER A 107 -39.81 -2.04 -13.45
C SER A 107 -41.30 -1.70 -13.51
N SER A 108 -42.16 -2.60 -12.99
CA SER A 108 -43.61 -2.39 -12.81
C SER A 108 -44.04 -1.87 -11.42
N GLY A 109 -43.10 -1.52 -10.53
CA GLY A 109 -43.39 -0.95 -9.19
C GLY A 109 -44.03 -1.90 -8.17
N LYS A 110 -44.33 -3.16 -8.52
CA LYS A 110 -45.03 -4.11 -7.65
C LYS A 110 -44.05 -4.91 -6.77
N ARG A 111 -44.14 -4.76 -5.44
CA ARG A 111 -43.36 -5.55 -4.46
C ARG A 111 -43.69 -7.05 -4.62
N VAL A 112 -42.74 -7.85 -5.10
CA VAL A 112 -42.88 -9.30 -5.19
C VAL A 112 -42.65 -9.89 -3.80
N ARG A 113 -43.71 -10.38 -3.15
CA ARG A 113 -43.59 -11.26 -1.97
C ARG A 113 -43.09 -12.62 -2.44
N LEU A 114 -42.11 -13.18 -1.73
CA LEU A 114 -41.65 -14.56 -1.94
C LEU A 114 -42.84 -15.49 -1.70
N ARG A 115 -43.41 -16.06 -2.77
CA ARG A 115 -44.40 -17.11 -2.62
C ARG A 115 -43.62 -18.34 -2.18
N THR A 116 -43.86 -18.80 -0.95
CA THR A 116 -43.45 -20.13 -0.51
C THR A 116 -44.08 -21.13 -1.47
N PHE A 117 -43.26 -21.81 -2.26
CA PHE A 117 -43.70 -22.98 -3.00
C PHE A 117 -43.98 -24.09 -1.98
N THR A 118 -45.22 -24.22 -1.53
CA THR A 118 -45.66 -25.38 -0.77
C THR A 118 -45.76 -26.54 -1.76
N ALA A 119 -44.70 -27.34 -1.86
CA ALA A 119 -44.75 -28.60 -2.61
C ALA A 119 -45.62 -29.60 -1.83
N VAL A 120 -46.80 -29.92 -2.35
CA VAL A 120 -47.61 -31.04 -1.85
C VAL A 120 -47.01 -32.33 -2.40
N VAL A 121 -46.31 -33.08 -1.56
CA VAL A 121 -45.83 -34.42 -1.91
C VAL A 121 -47.01 -35.38 -1.77
N GLY A 122 -47.59 -35.80 -2.89
CA GLY A 122 -48.58 -36.88 -2.92
C GLY A 122 -47.89 -38.23 -2.76
N VAL A 123 -48.24 -38.98 -1.72
CA VAL A 123 -47.88 -40.39 -1.54
C VAL A 123 -48.97 -41.23 -2.20
N ARG A 124 -48.58 -42.15 -3.09
CA ARG A 124 -49.42 -43.25 -3.58
C ARG A 124 -49.11 -44.51 -2.79
#